data_AF-A0A956YXV0-F1
#
_entry.id   AF-A0A956YXV0-F1
#
_cell.length_a   1.000
_cell.length_b   1.000
_cell.length_c   1.000
_cell.angle_alpha   90.00
_cell.angle_beta   90.00
_cell.angle_gamma   90.00
#
_symmetry.space_group_name_H-M   'P 1'
#
loop_
_entity.id
_entity.type
_entity.pdbx_description
1 polymer ?
#
loop_
_entity_poly.entity_id
_entity_poly.type
_entity_poly.pdbx_seq_one_letter_code
_entity_poly.pdbx_strand_id
1 'polypeptide(L)'
;FIASASCASGPAFEGAHINDGMRAASGAIEAIRLTESGLQLKTIENTAPVGMCGSGIVDAVAELRRWQLVNDRGRFARTSARLREGRHGYELLLAPADESGSGRDVVITQEDVNEIQLAKGAIRAGLDVLLRVTETQPEDVAEVIVAGAFGSYLNIESALDIGLFPAYPNAVYRQVGNAAAVGAKWALISRRERARAHQIAAAARYIELTTFPKFNRYFALGMLFPTDNELTKQKE
;
A
#
# COMPACT_ATOMS: atom_id res chain seq x y z
N PHE A 1 -9.43 4.57 -25.38
CA PHE A 1 -8.59 5.68 -24.88
C PHE A 1 -7.70 5.13 -23.78
N ILE A 2 -6.41 5.44 -23.75
CA ILE A 2 -5.46 4.94 -22.72
C ILE A 2 -4.80 6.16 -22.08
N ALA A 3 -4.98 6.33 -20.77
CA ALA A 3 -4.30 7.34 -19.98
C ALA A 3 -3.31 6.68 -19.01
N SER A 4 -2.18 7.33 -18.77
CA SER A 4 -1.15 6.86 -17.84
C SER A 4 -0.59 8.03 -17.05
N ALA A 5 -0.19 7.78 -15.81
CA ALA A 5 0.50 8.73 -14.96
C ALA A 5 1.63 8.01 -14.21
N SER A 6 2.61 8.78 -13.72
CA SER A 6 3.65 8.30 -12.83
C SER A 6 3.54 9.04 -11.50
N CYS A 7 3.59 8.32 -10.39
CA CYS A 7 3.52 8.88 -9.05
C CYS A 7 4.79 8.55 -8.27
N ALA A 8 5.35 9.54 -7.57
CA ALA A 8 6.51 9.36 -6.71
C ALA A 8 6.04 8.86 -5.34
N SER A 9 5.78 7.56 -5.21
CA SER A 9 5.34 6.94 -3.95
C SER A 9 6.47 6.77 -2.92
N GLY A 10 7.73 6.92 -3.32
CA GLY A 10 8.87 6.60 -2.47
C GLY A 10 8.97 5.09 -2.16
N PRO A 11 10.00 4.68 -1.41
CA PRO A 11 10.35 3.27 -1.24
C PRO A 11 9.74 2.61 0.01
N ALA A 12 8.73 3.24 0.62
CA ALA A 12 8.13 2.81 1.88
C ALA A 12 7.50 1.41 1.81
N PHE A 13 6.85 1.11 0.68
CA PHE A 13 6.24 -0.20 0.41
C PHE A 13 7.27 -1.30 0.14
N GLU A 14 8.54 -0.95 -0.10
CA GLU A 14 9.67 -1.87 -0.18
C GLU A 14 10.40 -2.05 1.17
N GLY A 15 9.89 -1.41 2.23
CA GLY A 15 10.45 -1.45 3.58
C GLY A 15 11.62 -0.48 3.81
N ALA A 16 11.93 0.40 2.87
CA ALA A 16 12.91 1.47 3.10
C ALA A 16 12.24 2.68 3.75
N HIS A 17 12.99 3.45 4.54
CA HIS A 17 12.48 4.57 5.36
C HIS A 17 11.48 4.17 6.44
N ILE A 18 11.29 2.87 6.65
CA ILE A 18 10.49 2.32 7.74
C ILE A 18 11.45 1.79 8.80
N ASN A 19 11.22 2.11 10.08
CA ASN A 19 12.12 1.87 11.21
C ASN A 19 12.63 0.42 11.27
N ASP A 20 11.70 -0.53 11.27
CA ASP A 20 11.99 -1.97 11.20
C ASP A 20 11.58 -2.57 9.85
N GLY A 21 11.59 -1.76 8.79
CA GLY A 21 11.29 -2.21 7.44
C GLY A 21 12.46 -2.95 6.80
N MET A 22 12.13 -3.93 5.97
CA MET A 22 13.11 -4.73 5.23
C MET A 22 12.51 -5.31 3.94
N ARG A 23 13.37 -5.83 3.07
CA ARG A 23 12.91 -6.62 1.92
C ARG A 23 12.27 -7.93 2.38
N ALA A 24 11.39 -8.47 1.55
CA ALA A 24 10.84 -9.81 1.74
C ALA A 24 11.96 -10.87 1.73
N ALA A 25 12.30 -11.37 2.91
CA ALA A 25 13.30 -12.39 3.18
C ALA A 25 12.90 -13.15 4.46
N SER A 26 13.60 -14.25 4.77
CA SER A 26 13.40 -15.05 5.99
C SER A 26 13.30 -14.16 7.24
N GLY A 27 12.26 -14.38 8.06
CA GLY A 27 11.99 -13.61 9.27
C GLY A 27 11.33 -12.24 9.04
N ALA A 28 11.09 -11.80 7.80
CA ALA A 28 10.27 -10.63 7.56
C ALA A 28 8.79 -10.95 7.87
N ILE A 29 8.16 -10.11 8.69
CA ILE A 29 6.72 -10.15 8.94
C ILE A 29 6.00 -9.78 7.64
N GLU A 30 5.20 -10.72 7.11
CA GLU A 30 4.47 -10.58 5.85
C GLU A 30 2.97 -10.40 6.02
N ALA A 31 2.42 -10.75 7.18
CA ALA A 31 1.02 -10.51 7.53
C ALA A 31 0.86 -10.24 9.03
N ILE A 32 -0.06 -9.34 9.36
CA ILE A 32 -0.35 -8.91 10.74
C ILE A 32 -1.85 -8.89 10.95
N ARG A 33 -2.29 -9.42 12.09
CA ARG A 33 -3.68 -9.32 12.54
C ARG A 33 -3.75 -8.95 14.02
N LEU A 34 -4.45 -7.87 14.34
CA LEU A 34 -4.82 -7.57 15.72
C LEU A 34 -6.16 -8.23 16.04
N THR A 35 -6.22 -8.87 17.20
CA THR A 35 -7.40 -9.52 17.77
C THR A 35 -7.63 -9.04 19.20
N GLU A 36 -8.77 -9.39 19.78
CA GLU A 36 -9.03 -9.18 21.21
C GLU A 36 -8.02 -9.95 22.07
N SER A 37 -7.56 -11.11 21.60
CA SER A 37 -6.58 -11.96 22.28
C SER A 37 -5.12 -11.51 22.13
N GLY A 38 -4.81 -10.57 21.22
CA GLY A 38 -3.45 -10.07 21.05
C GLY A 38 -3.08 -9.79 19.60
N LEU A 39 -1.79 -9.91 19.29
CA LEU A 39 -1.24 -9.74 17.96
C LEU A 39 -0.92 -11.11 17.37
N GLN A 40 -1.28 -11.32 16.10
CA GLN A 40 -0.91 -12.50 15.33
C GLN A 40 -0.02 -12.08 14.17
N LEU A 41 1.15 -12.71 14.09
CA LEU A 41 2.16 -12.43 13.09
C LEU A 41 2.40 -13.65 12.22
N LYS A 42 2.61 -13.43 10.93
CA LYS A 42 3.15 -14.42 10.01
C LYS A 42 4.45 -13.91 9.42
N THR A 43 5.50 -14.72 9.49
CA THR A 43 6.81 -14.42 8.92
C THR A 43 7.11 -15.31 7.74
N ILE A 44 7.93 -14.81 6.81
CA ILE A 44 8.47 -15.61 5.72
C ILE A 44 9.33 -16.74 6.32
N GLU A 45 9.11 -17.96 5.82
CA GLU A 45 9.72 -19.21 6.32
C GLU A 45 9.34 -19.61 7.76
N ASN A 46 8.37 -18.92 8.38
CA ASN A 46 7.93 -19.16 9.76
C ASN A 46 9.09 -19.09 10.79
N THR A 47 10.09 -18.26 10.55
CA THR A 47 11.21 -18.02 11.47
C THR A 47 10.92 -16.82 12.38
N ALA A 48 11.74 -16.65 13.43
CA ALA A 48 11.60 -15.52 14.35
C ALA A 48 11.65 -14.16 13.59
N PRO A 49 10.77 -13.19 13.96
CA PRO A 49 10.66 -11.93 13.25
C PRO A 49 11.92 -11.07 13.40
N VAL A 50 12.38 -10.44 12.33
CA VAL A 50 13.55 -9.53 12.34
C VAL A 50 13.24 -8.14 11.76
N GLY A 51 12.03 -7.96 11.22
CA GLY A 51 11.53 -6.73 10.61
C GLY A 51 10.22 -6.99 9.85
N MET A 52 9.75 -6.01 9.09
CA MET A 52 8.52 -6.07 8.29
C MET A 52 8.82 -5.90 6.80
N CYS A 53 8.20 -6.71 5.94
CA CYS A 53 8.20 -6.45 4.51
C CYS A 53 6.99 -5.60 4.09
N GLY A 54 6.95 -5.19 2.83
CA GLY A 54 5.89 -4.32 2.29
C GLY A 54 4.46 -4.75 2.63
N SER A 55 4.13 -6.04 2.49
CA SER A 55 2.80 -6.55 2.83
C SER A 55 2.51 -6.46 4.33
N GLY A 56 3.49 -6.79 5.17
CA GLY A 56 3.39 -6.65 6.63
C GLY A 56 3.22 -5.20 7.07
N ILE A 57 3.89 -4.25 6.41
CA ILE A 57 3.75 -2.81 6.71
C ILE A 57 2.34 -2.32 6.35
N VAL A 58 1.81 -2.71 5.19
CA VAL A 58 0.43 -2.36 4.80
C VAL A 58 -0.59 -2.97 5.77
N ASP A 59 -0.41 -4.23 6.15
CA ASP A 59 -1.26 -4.89 7.15
C ASP A 59 -1.16 -4.21 8.51
N ALA A 60 0.04 -3.81 8.96
CA ALA A 60 0.23 -3.08 10.21
C ALA A 60 -0.61 -1.81 10.25
N VAL A 61 -0.51 -0.98 9.20
CA VAL A 61 -1.23 0.30 9.13
C VAL A 61 -2.73 0.07 8.98
N ALA A 62 -3.16 -0.94 8.23
CA ALA A 62 -4.57 -1.32 8.14
C ALA A 62 -5.12 -1.76 9.51
N GLU A 63 -4.40 -2.59 10.26
CA GLU A 63 -4.79 -3.03 11.60
C GLU A 63 -4.81 -1.87 12.60
N LEU A 64 -3.81 -0.96 12.56
CA LEU A 64 -3.82 0.26 13.36
C LEU A 64 -5.09 1.08 13.13
N ARG A 65 -5.53 1.20 11.87
CA ARG A 65 -6.76 1.90 11.49
C ARG A 65 -8.01 1.14 11.92
N ARG A 66 -8.08 -0.18 11.67
CA ARG A 66 -9.21 -1.05 12.04
C ARG A 66 -9.48 -1.04 13.54
N TRP A 67 -8.42 -0.98 14.35
CA TRP A 67 -8.49 -0.93 15.81
C TRP A 67 -8.51 0.49 16.39
N GLN A 68 -8.69 1.51 15.54
CA GLN A 68 -8.74 2.93 15.95
C GLN A 68 -7.52 3.37 16.78
N LEU A 69 -6.37 2.72 16.54
CA LEU A 69 -5.07 3.08 17.12
C LEU A 69 -4.46 4.28 16.43
N VAL A 70 -4.90 4.59 15.20
CA VAL A 70 -4.63 5.85 14.51
C VAL A 70 -5.95 6.53 14.12
N ASN A 71 -5.96 7.86 14.08
CA ASN A 71 -7.08 8.61 13.50
C ASN A 71 -6.97 8.73 11.97
N ASP A 72 -7.93 9.42 11.35
CA ASP A 72 -7.98 9.72 9.91
C ASP A 72 -6.73 10.43 9.37
N ARG A 73 -6.05 11.21 10.22
CA ARG A 73 -4.80 11.89 9.89
C ARG A 73 -3.55 11.04 10.17
N GLY A 74 -3.71 9.81 10.62
CA GLY A 74 -2.63 8.88 10.94
C GLY A 74 -1.96 9.10 12.29
N ARG A 75 -2.49 9.99 13.13
CA ARG A 75 -1.94 10.24 14.46
C ARG A 75 -2.35 9.13 15.42
N PHE A 76 -1.39 8.59 16.15
CA PHE A 76 -1.63 7.59 17.18
C PHE A 76 -2.57 8.07 18.30
N ALA A 77 -3.53 7.20 18.66
CA ALA A 77 -4.44 7.35 19.77
C ALA A 77 -3.73 7.02 21.09
N ARG A 78 -3.04 8.01 21.65
CA ARG A 78 -2.18 7.90 22.85
C ARG A 78 -2.85 7.34 24.11
N THR A 79 -4.17 7.26 24.13
CA THR A 79 -4.97 6.68 25.22
C THR A 79 -5.06 5.15 25.14
N SER A 80 -4.62 4.53 24.04
CA SER A 80 -4.66 3.07 23.88
C SER A 80 -3.53 2.40 24.66
N ALA A 81 -3.87 1.40 25.46
CA ALA A 81 -2.89 0.57 26.20
C ALA A 81 -2.02 -0.32 25.28
N ARG A 82 -2.37 -0.44 23.99
CA ARG A 82 -1.57 -1.19 23.00
C ARG A 82 -0.38 -0.39 22.48
N LEU A 83 -0.36 0.93 22.70
CA LEU A 83 0.71 1.80 22.26
C LEU A 83 1.59 2.16 23.47
N ARG A 84 2.89 2.27 23.24
CA ARG A 84 3.86 2.72 24.25
C ARG A 84 4.69 3.88 23.72
N GLU A 85 5.32 4.63 24.62
CA GLU A 85 6.37 5.56 24.23
C GLU A 85 7.67 4.79 23.97
N GLY A 86 8.21 4.95 22.78
CA GLY A 86 9.52 4.49 22.37
C GLY A 86 10.47 5.64 22.10
N ARG A 87 11.59 5.34 21.44
CA ARG A 87 12.67 6.31 21.19
C ARG A 87 12.26 7.47 20.28
N HIS A 88 11.38 7.20 19.32
CA HIS A 88 10.95 8.13 18.27
C HIS A 88 9.49 8.60 18.46
N GLY A 89 8.98 8.52 19.71
CA GLY A 89 7.60 8.81 20.04
C GLY A 89 6.78 7.54 20.23
N TYR A 90 5.47 7.61 19.99
CA TYR A 90 4.60 6.46 20.19
C TYR A 90 4.83 5.39 19.13
N GLU A 91 4.72 4.14 19.55
CA GLU A 91 4.89 2.95 18.72
C GLU A 91 3.98 1.80 19.18
N LEU A 92 3.68 0.88 18.27
CA LEU A 92 3.09 -0.42 18.56
C LEU A 92 4.20 -1.47 18.53
N LEU A 93 4.35 -2.22 19.63
CA LEU A 93 5.24 -3.37 19.69
C LEU A 93 4.65 -4.54 18.90
N LEU A 94 5.40 -5.04 17.93
CA LEU A 94 5.02 -6.20 17.13
C LEU A 94 5.64 -7.48 17.69
N ALA A 95 6.94 -7.47 17.96
CA ALA A 95 7.62 -8.59 18.59
C ALA A 95 8.64 -8.07 19.61
N PRO A 96 8.64 -8.56 20.87
CA PRO A 96 9.65 -8.20 21.85
C PRO A 96 11.01 -8.80 21.49
N ALA A 97 12.08 -8.22 22.04
CA ALA A 97 13.46 -8.59 21.75
C ALA A 97 13.78 -10.09 21.98
N ASP A 98 13.16 -10.71 22.98
CA ASP A 98 13.32 -12.12 23.34
C ASP A 98 12.61 -13.08 22.37
N GLU A 99 11.59 -12.62 21.66
CA GLU A 99 10.90 -13.37 20.59
C GLU A 99 11.45 -13.03 19.20
N SER A 100 12.16 -11.92 19.05
CA SER A 100 12.75 -11.47 17.78
C SER A 100 13.99 -12.27 17.40
N GLY A 101 14.20 -12.51 16.11
CA GLY A 101 15.44 -13.10 15.60
C GLY A 101 16.63 -12.12 15.59
N SER A 102 16.36 -10.83 15.83
CA SER A 102 17.36 -9.75 15.81
C SER A 102 17.85 -9.36 17.21
N GLY A 103 17.25 -9.91 18.27
CA GLY A 103 17.54 -9.55 19.66
C GLY A 103 17.12 -8.12 20.04
N ARG A 104 16.21 -7.50 19.26
CA ARG A 104 15.66 -6.17 19.51
C ARG A 104 14.15 -6.18 19.25
N ASP A 105 13.44 -5.29 19.93
CA ASP A 105 12.02 -5.09 19.66
C ASP A 105 11.78 -4.75 18.18
N VAL A 106 10.80 -5.39 17.56
CA VAL A 106 10.27 -5.04 16.24
C VAL A 106 9.01 -4.22 16.47
N VAL A 107 8.99 -2.99 15.97
CA VAL A 107 7.91 -2.03 16.22
C VAL A 107 7.41 -1.38 14.93
N ILE A 108 6.21 -0.81 14.99
CA ILE A 108 5.75 0.19 14.01
C ILE A 108 5.55 1.53 14.72
N THR A 109 6.16 2.58 14.17
CA THR A 109 6.25 3.91 14.76
C THR A 109 5.29 4.91 14.09
N GLN A 110 5.17 6.09 14.69
CA GLN A 110 4.38 7.19 14.11
C GLN A 110 4.99 7.68 12.79
N GLU A 111 6.32 7.65 12.67
CA GLU A 111 7.04 8.05 11.45
C GLU A 111 6.77 7.06 10.33
N ASP A 112 6.73 5.76 10.62
CA ASP A 112 6.38 4.72 9.64
C ASP A 112 4.98 4.91 9.06
N VAL A 113 4.01 5.24 9.92
CA VAL A 113 2.64 5.58 9.48
C VAL A 113 2.65 6.79 8.54
N ASN A 114 3.45 7.82 8.85
CA ASN A 114 3.55 9.02 8.01
C ASN A 114 4.16 8.70 6.64
N GLU A 115 5.20 7.87 6.57
CA GLU A 115 5.81 7.43 5.30
C GLU A 115 4.80 6.67 4.44
N ILE A 116 3.99 5.79 5.04
CA ILE A 116 2.89 5.12 4.34
C ILE A 116 1.82 6.10 3.87
N GLN A 117 1.50 7.14 4.63
CA GLN A 117 0.55 8.17 4.18
C GLN A 117 1.09 8.94 2.97
N LEU A 118 2.37 9.30 2.95
CA LEU A 118 3.00 9.95 1.80
C LEU A 118 2.95 9.05 0.56
N ALA A 119 3.35 7.79 0.72
CA ALA A 119 3.40 6.82 -0.37
C ALA A 119 2.01 6.52 -0.94
N LYS A 120 1.03 6.22 -0.08
CA LYS A 120 -0.34 5.95 -0.49
C LYS A 120 -1.00 7.20 -1.09
N GLY A 121 -0.69 8.39 -0.55
CA GLY A 121 -1.23 9.66 -1.03
C GLY A 121 -0.82 9.97 -2.47
N ALA A 122 0.43 9.65 -2.84
CA ALA A 122 0.92 9.79 -4.21
C ALA A 122 0.18 8.87 -5.19
N ILE A 123 0.03 7.59 -4.82
CA ILE A 123 -0.67 6.59 -5.65
C ILE A 123 -2.15 6.95 -5.79
N ARG A 124 -2.81 7.25 -4.66
CA ARG A 124 -4.23 7.62 -4.63
C ARG A 124 -4.51 8.87 -5.46
N ALA A 125 -3.68 9.90 -5.35
CA ALA A 125 -3.81 11.11 -6.15
C ALA A 125 -3.66 10.83 -7.66
N GLY A 126 -2.70 9.97 -8.04
CA GLY A 126 -2.53 9.56 -9.43
C GLY A 126 -3.78 8.85 -9.98
N LEU A 127 -4.37 7.93 -9.20
CA LEU A 127 -5.59 7.23 -9.58
C LEU A 127 -6.78 8.18 -9.71
N ASP A 128 -6.98 9.09 -8.74
CA ASP A 128 -8.08 10.06 -8.77
C ASP A 128 -7.96 11.03 -9.96
N VAL A 129 -6.74 11.45 -10.30
CA VAL A 129 -6.49 12.28 -11.49
C VAL A 129 -6.79 11.51 -12.77
N LEU A 130 -6.41 10.23 -12.86
CA LEU A 130 -6.70 9.42 -14.04
C LEU A 130 -8.20 9.24 -14.26
N LEU A 131 -8.96 8.88 -13.21
CA LEU A 131 -10.43 8.82 -13.26
C LEU A 131 -11.04 10.15 -13.73
N ARG A 132 -10.50 11.26 -13.22
CA ARG A 132 -10.97 12.60 -13.60
C ARG A 132 -10.71 12.91 -15.07
N VAL A 133 -9.53 12.58 -15.59
CA VAL A 133 -9.14 12.85 -16.99
C VAL A 133 -9.89 11.96 -17.97
N THR A 134 -10.20 10.72 -17.57
CA THR A 134 -10.98 9.77 -18.38
C THR A 134 -12.49 9.94 -18.21
N GLU A 135 -12.91 10.84 -17.31
CA GLU A 135 -14.32 11.03 -16.90
C GLU A 135 -14.98 9.72 -16.44
N THR A 136 -14.19 8.82 -15.86
CA THR A 136 -14.64 7.50 -15.40
C THR A 136 -15.11 7.60 -13.96
N GLN A 137 -16.34 7.15 -13.70
CA GLN A 137 -16.82 7.06 -12.32
C GLN A 137 -16.21 5.83 -11.64
N PRO A 138 -16.00 5.85 -10.31
CA PRO A 138 -15.45 4.70 -9.60
C PRO A 138 -16.27 3.40 -9.78
N GLU A 139 -17.58 3.51 -9.96
CA GLU A 139 -18.51 2.39 -10.19
C GLU A 139 -18.33 1.77 -11.59
N ASP A 140 -17.79 2.51 -12.54
CA ASP A 140 -17.54 2.04 -13.92
C ASP A 140 -16.22 1.25 -14.03
N VAL A 141 -15.41 1.22 -12.97
CA VAL A 141 -14.16 0.46 -12.94
C VAL A 141 -14.48 -1.02 -12.79
N ALA A 142 -14.32 -1.77 -13.88
CA ALA A 142 -14.60 -3.21 -13.90
C ALA A 142 -13.47 -4.07 -13.32
N GLU A 143 -12.22 -3.64 -13.45
CA GLU A 143 -11.06 -4.44 -13.01
C GLU A 143 -9.89 -3.54 -12.57
N VAL A 144 -9.24 -3.93 -11.48
CA VAL A 144 -7.98 -3.35 -11.01
C VAL A 144 -6.89 -4.41 -11.07
N ILE A 145 -5.94 -4.21 -11.98
CA ILE A 145 -4.80 -5.11 -12.15
C ILE A 145 -3.58 -4.53 -11.43
N VAL A 146 -3.15 -5.20 -10.38
CA VAL A 146 -1.98 -4.82 -9.58
C VAL A 146 -0.77 -5.63 -10.04
N ALA A 147 0.30 -4.94 -10.43
CA ALA A 147 1.55 -5.53 -10.89
C ALA A 147 2.74 -5.02 -10.06
N GLY A 148 3.89 -5.68 -10.21
CA GLY A 148 5.13 -5.35 -9.52
C GLY A 148 5.42 -6.24 -8.32
N ALA A 149 6.65 -6.13 -7.78
CA ALA A 149 7.11 -6.96 -6.65
C ALA A 149 6.25 -6.72 -5.41
N PHE A 150 6.01 -5.45 -5.07
CA PHE A 150 5.06 -5.06 -4.03
C PHE A 150 3.64 -5.59 -4.31
N GLY A 151 3.17 -5.39 -5.53
CA GLY A 151 1.83 -5.79 -5.97
C GLY A 151 1.55 -7.29 -5.89
N SER A 152 2.57 -8.15 -5.88
CA SER A 152 2.41 -9.61 -5.90
C SER A 152 1.96 -10.19 -4.55
N TYR A 153 2.27 -9.50 -3.45
CA TYR A 153 2.03 -9.98 -2.08
C TYR A 153 1.16 -9.01 -1.26
N LEU A 154 0.70 -7.93 -1.89
CA LEU A 154 -0.19 -6.95 -1.27
C LEU A 154 -1.52 -7.58 -0.85
N ASN A 155 -1.91 -7.43 0.41
CA ASN A 155 -3.27 -7.75 0.82
C ASN A 155 -4.22 -6.66 0.29
N ILE A 156 -5.13 -7.03 -0.61
CA ILE A 156 -6.06 -6.09 -1.25
C ILE A 156 -7.02 -5.46 -0.22
N GLU A 157 -7.48 -6.22 0.78
CA GLU A 157 -8.37 -5.68 1.81
C GLU A 157 -7.63 -4.63 2.66
N SER A 158 -6.40 -4.91 3.07
CA SER A 158 -5.59 -3.93 3.81
C SER A 158 -5.26 -2.70 2.96
N ALA A 159 -5.00 -2.87 1.66
CA ALA A 159 -4.79 -1.75 0.73
C ALA A 159 -6.03 -0.84 0.62
N LEU A 160 -7.23 -1.42 0.57
CA LEU A 160 -8.49 -0.67 0.57
C LEU A 160 -8.72 0.03 1.91
N ASP A 161 -8.47 -0.66 3.02
CA ASP A 161 -8.67 -0.12 4.37
C ASP A 161 -7.75 1.08 4.66
N ILE A 162 -6.54 1.12 4.11
CA ILE A 162 -5.67 2.30 4.20
C ILE A 162 -6.00 3.37 3.14
N GLY A 163 -6.90 3.10 2.21
CA GLY A 163 -7.29 4.01 1.13
C GLY A 163 -6.24 4.16 0.02
N LEU A 164 -5.40 3.15 -0.18
CA LEU A 164 -4.41 3.13 -1.28
C LEU A 164 -5.11 3.23 -2.64
N PHE A 165 -6.20 2.48 -2.78
CA PHE A 165 -7.11 2.55 -3.93
C PHE A 165 -8.36 3.36 -3.56
N PRO A 166 -8.94 4.10 -4.52
CA PRO A 166 -10.33 4.52 -4.43
C PRO A 166 -11.28 3.35 -4.23
N ALA A 167 -12.44 3.68 -3.67
CA ALA A 167 -13.59 2.80 -3.60
C ALA A 167 -14.04 2.44 -5.02
N TYR A 168 -13.75 1.22 -5.48
CA TYR A 168 -14.26 0.70 -6.74
C TYR A 168 -15.24 -0.45 -6.47
N PRO A 169 -16.53 -0.16 -6.22
CA PRO A 169 -17.47 -1.14 -5.68
C PRO A 169 -17.71 -2.33 -6.64
N ASN A 170 -17.63 -2.09 -7.95
CA ASN A 170 -17.88 -3.12 -8.96
C ASN A 170 -16.59 -3.78 -9.49
N ALA A 171 -15.42 -3.38 -8.98
CA ALA A 171 -14.16 -3.83 -9.54
C ALA A 171 -13.73 -5.20 -9.03
N VAL A 172 -13.24 -6.04 -9.95
CA VAL A 172 -12.48 -7.24 -9.60
C VAL A 172 -11.00 -6.88 -9.46
N TYR A 173 -10.38 -7.23 -8.33
CA TYR A 173 -8.95 -7.00 -8.11
C TYR A 173 -8.16 -8.24 -8.50
N ARG A 174 -7.09 -8.05 -9.28
CA ARG A 174 -6.18 -9.14 -9.68
C ARG A 174 -4.73 -8.74 -9.50
N GLN A 175 -3.95 -9.66 -8.95
CA GLN A 175 -2.50 -9.53 -8.86
C GLN A 175 -1.86 -10.38 -9.96
N VAL A 176 -1.03 -9.76 -10.80
CA VAL A 176 -0.41 -10.42 -11.98
C VAL A 176 1.11 -10.55 -11.87
N GLY A 177 1.67 -10.18 -10.74
CA GLY A 177 3.11 -10.21 -10.50
C GLY A 177 3.90 -9.26 -11.38
N ASN A 178 5.08 -9.67 -11.84
CA ASN A 178 5.96 -8.83 -12.65
C ASN A 178 5.52 -8.78 -14.13
N ALA A 179 4.49 -7.98 -14.41
CA ALA A 179 3.96 -7.78 -15.76
C ALA A 179 4.99 -7.25 -16.76
N ALA A 180 5.96 -6.44 -16.32
CA ALA A 180 7.02 -5.92 -17.17
C ALA A 180 7.94 -7.04 -17.68
N ALA A 181 8.36 -7.96 -16.80
CA ALA A 181 9.18 -9.10 -17.18
C ALA A 181 8.44 -10.06 -18.12
N VAL A 182 7.15 -10.31 -17.88
CA VAL A 182 6.30 -11.13 -18.75
C VAL A 182 6.14 -10.46 -20.14
N GLY A 183 5.85 -9.16 -20.17
CA GLY A 183 5.75 -8.40 -21.42
C GLY A 183 7.06 -8.39 -22.22
N ALA A 184 8.20 -8.27 -21.55
CA ALA A 184 9.52 -8.36 -22.18
C ALA A 184 9.75 -9.73 -22.84
N LYS A 185 9.39 -10.82 -22.16
CA LYS A 185 9.45 -12.18 -22.72
C LYS A 185 8.56 -12.31 -23.96
N TRP A 186 7.32 -11.81 -23.92
CA TRP A 186 6.41 -11.83 -25.07
C TRP A 186 6.95 -11.06 -26.27
N ALA A 187 7.45 -9.84 -26.04
CA ALA A 187 8.06 -9.03 -27.10
C ALA A 187 9.31 -9.70 -27.69
N LEU A 188 10.11 -10.38 -26.86
CA LEU A 188 11.32 -11.10 -27.29
C LEU A 188 10.99 -12.22 -28.30
N ILE A 189 10.00 -13.07 -27.99
CA ILE A 189 9.70 -14.28 -28.76
C ILE A 189 8.65 -14.08 -29.87
N SER A 190 7.92 -12.97 -29.87
CA SER A 190 6.84 -12.71 -30.83
C SER A 190 6.93 -11.32 -31.45
N ARG A 191 7.14 -11.28 -32.77
CA ARG A 191 7.07 -10.03 -33.56
C ARG A 191 5.70 -9.37 -33.48
N ARG A 192 4.63 -10.17 -33.39
CA ARG A 192 3.25 -9.67 -33.25
C ARG A 192 3.06 -8.94 -31.92
N GLU A 193 3.48 -9.55 -30.81
CA GLU A 193 3.35 -8.91 -29.48
C GLU A 193 4.26 -7.69 -29.36
N ARG A 194 5.44 -7.70 -29.99
CA ARG A 194 6.31 -6.52 -30.08
C ARG A 194 5.65 -5.36 -30.83
N ALA A 195 5.01 -5.63 -31.96
CA ALA A 195 4.26 -4.62 -32.71
C ALA A 195 3.06 -4.08 -31.88
N ARG A 196 2.36 -4.96 -31.17
CA ARG A 196 1.27 -4.58 -30.26
C ARG A 196 1.76 -3.66 -29.13
N ALA A 197 2.92 -3.94 -28.53
CA ALA A 197 3.51 -3.08 -27.50
C ALA A 197 3.79 -1.66 -28.03
N HIS A 198 4.31 -1.54 -29.25
CA HIS A 198 4.48 -0.23 -29.91
C HIS A 198 3.16 0.50 -30.14
N GLN A 199 2.11 -0.20 -30.55
CA GLN A 199 0.77 0.39 -30.72
C GLN A 199 0.19 0.91 -29.40
N ILE A 200 0.31 0.14 -28.32
CA ILE A 200 -0.14 0.57 -26.98
C ILE A 200 0.63 1.83 -26.54
N ALA A 201 1.96 1.82 -26.69
CA ALA A 201 2.79 2.97 -26.34
C ALA A 201 2.42 4.23 -27.14
N ALA A 202 2.14 4.09 -28.45
CA ALA A 202 1.73 5.21 -29.30
C ALA A 202 0.32 5.73 -28.99
N ALA A 203 -0.57 4.88 -28.47
CA ALA A 203 -1.94 5.25 -28.10
C ALA A 203 -2.08 5.80 -26.67
N ALA A 204 -1.11 5.52 -25.79
CA ALA A 204 -1.10 5.97 -24.40
C ALA A 204 -0.85 7.48 -24.31
N ARG A 205 -1.67 8.18 -23.53
CA ARG A 205 -1.48 9.58 -23.20
C ARG A 205 -0.95 9.72 -21.79
N TYR A 206 0.24 10.29 -21.67
CA TYR A 206 0.84 10.60 -20.38
C TYR A 206 0.22 11.87 -19.78
N ILE A 207 -0.16 11.78 -18.51
CA ILE A 207 -0.68 12.88 -17.71
C ILE A 207 0.39 13.29 -16.70
N GLU A 208 0.89 14.51 -16.85
CA GLU A 208 1.90 15.07 -15.94
C GLU A 208 1.25 15.56 -14.65
N LEU A 209 1.33 14.74 -13.59
CA LEU A 209 0.67 14.99 -12.31
C LEU A 209 1.14 16.29 -11.63
N THR A 210 2.43 16.63 -11.73
CA THR A 210 2.99 17.81 -11.04
C THR A 210 2.41 19.13 -11.54
N THR A 211 1.95 19.16 -12.80
CA THR A 211 1.32 20.32 -13.42
C THR A 211 -0.21 20.24 -13.41
N PHE A 212 -0.78 19.13 -12.94
CA PHE A 212 -2.22 18.93 -12.95
C PHE A 212 -2.90 19.90 -11.97
N PRO A 213 -3.97 20.61 -12.38
CA PRO A 213 -4.66 21.55 -11.52
C PRO A 213 -5.07 20.92 -10.18
N LYS A 214 -4.66 21.55 -9.07
CA LYS A 214 -4.98 21.11 -7.71
C LYS A 214 -4.38 19.75 -7.32
N PHE A 215 -3.31 19.27 -7.98
CA PHE A 215 -2.64 18.02 -7.61
C PHE A 215 -2.31 17.93 -6.11
N ASN A 216 -1.76 19.00 -5.52
CA ASN A 216 -1.47 19.05 -4.08
C ASN A 216 -2.70 18.77 -3.18
N ARG A 217 -3.91 19.13 -3.65
CA ARG A 217 -5.14 18.81 -2.94
C ARG A 217 -5.49 17.33 -3.07
N TYR A 218 -5.35 16.73 -4.25
CA TYR A 218 -5.53 15.29 -4.43
C TYR A 218 -4.54 14.51 -3.55
N PHE A 219 -3.27 14.92 -3.54
CA PHE A 219 -2.25 14.33 -2.68
C PHE A 219 -2.60 14.45 -1.19
N ALA A 220 -2.94 15.65 -0.72
CA ALA A 220 -3.29 15.87 0.68
C ALA A 220 -4.52 15.08 1.13
N LEU A 221 -5.53 14.96 0.27
CA LEU A 221 -6.71 14.12 0.55
C LEU A 221 -6.36 12.63 0.51
N GLY A 222 -5.51 12.20 -0.43
CA GLY A 222 -5.05 10.82 -0.54
C GLY A 222 -4.21 10.35 0.67
N MET A 223 -3.60 11.27 1.42
CA MET A 223 -2.88 10.94 2.67
C MET A 223 -3.82 10.55 3.82
N LEU A 224 -5.07 11.01 3.82
CA LEU A 224 -6.03 10.69 4.88
C LEU A 224 -6.43 9.21 4.82
N PHE A 225 -6.60 8.57 5.97
CA PHE A 225 -7.18 7.24 6.05
C PHE A 225 -8.70 7.32 5.86
N PRO A 226 -9.32 6.34 5.17
CA PRO A 226 -10.76 6.27 5.02
C PRO A 226 -11.47 6.23 6.38
N THR A 227 -12.56 6.97 6.50
CA THR A 227 -13.49 6.90 7.65
C THR A 227 -14.32 5.62 7.60
N ASP A 228 -14.87 5.18 8.74
CA ASP A 228 -15.70 3.95 8.80
C ASP A 228 -16.89 4.02 7.84
N ASN A 229 -17.49 5.20 7.71
CA ASN A 229 -18.61 5.44 6.79
C ASN A 229 -18.22 5.28 5.31
N GLU A 230 -16.97 5.57 4.94
CA GLU A 230 -16.49 5.42 3.55
C GLU A 230 -16.17 3.96 3.21
N LEU A 231 -15.80 3.13 4.20
CA LEU A 231 -15.55 1.71 4.01
C LEU A 231 -16.84 0.89 3.98
N THR A 232 -17.85 1.24 4.78
CA THR A 232 -19.15 0.54 4.74
C THR A 232 -19.80 0.65 3.35
N LYS A 233 -19.73 1.84 2.73
CA LYS A 233 -20.21 2.07 1.35
C LYS A 233 -19.42 1.32 0.27
N GLN A 234 -18.23 0.80 0.58
CA GLN A 234 -17.45 -0.02 -0.36
C GLN A 234 -17.86 -1.49 -0.34
N LYS A 235 -18.55 -1.92 0.72
CA LYS A 235 -18.93 -3.32 0.95
C LYS A 235 -20.41 -3.62 0.62
N GLU A 236 -21.20 -2.57 0.40
CA GLU A 236 -22.60 -2.62 -0.05
C GLU A 236 -22.66 -2.63 -1.58
#